data_AF-A0A533YW07-F1
#
_entry.id   AF-A0A533YW07-F1
#
_cell.length_a   1.000
_cell.length_b   1.000
_cell.length_c   1.000
_cell.angle_alpha   90.00
_cell.angle_beta   90.00
_cell.angle_gamma   90.00
#
_symmetry.space_group_name_H-M   'P 1'
#
loop_
_entity.id
_entity.type
_entity.pdbx_description
1 polymer ?
#
loop_
_entity_poly.entity_id
_entity_poly.type
_entity_poly.pdbx_seq_one_letter_code
_entity_poly.pdbx_strand_id
1 'polypeptide(L)'
;MSPAIDQSLSLLTDIAYGIIFAAAASHVARLLRQPLILGYVLGGVLLGTHLGFGLVTNEANIELISEIGLNLLLFIIGMEINLRELVKMGKSMLTLGIVQFAACVALGLLAFRFFGYRIGNGNFDLLYVAVAAALSSTLIVVKLL
;
A
#
# COMPACT_ATOMS: atom_id res chain seq x y z
N MET A 1 34.89 -15.66 7.32
CA MET A 1 33.98 -15.20 6.24
C MET A 1 33.52 -13.79 6.63
N SER A 2 33.52 -12.80 5.73
CA SER A 2 33.20 -11.41 6.09
C SER A 2 31.69 -11.22 6.32
N PRO A 3 31.24 -10.56 7.42
CA PRO A 3 29.83 -10.36 7.74
C PRO A 3 29.02 -9.61 6.65
N ALA A 4 29.71 -8.86 5.77
CA ALA A 4 29.07 -8.19 4.64
C ALA A 4 28.55 -9.16 3.56
N ILE A 5 29.20 -10.32 3.37
CA ILE A 5 28.79 -11.30 2.37
C ILE A 5 27.49 -11.99 2.81
N ASP A 6 27.40 -12.35 4.09
CA ASP A 6 26.23 -13.03 4.66
C ASP A 6 24.97 -12.14 4.58
N GLN A 7 25.12 -10.83 4.80
CA GLN A 7 24.01 -9.88 4.67
C GLN A 7 23.51 -9.75 3.22
N SER A 8 24.41 -9.69 2.23
CA SER A 8 24.02 -9.63 0.82
C SER A 8 23.28 -10.89 0.33
N LEU A 9 23.67 -12.06 0.85
CA LEU A 9 22.99 -13.33 0.55
C LEU A 9 21.59 -13.39 1.18
N SER A 10 21.45 -12.90 2.41
CA SER A 10 20.14 -12.77 3.06
C SER A 10 19.22 -11.84 2.26
N LEU A 11 19.70 -10.67 1.84
CA LEU A 11 18.94 -9.72 1.02
C LEU A 11 18.44 -10.36 -0.29
N LEU A 12 19.33 -11.04 -1.01
CA LEU A 12 18.97 -11.69 -2.26
C LEU A 12 17.91 -12.79 -2.05
N THR A 13 18.03 -13.53 -0.96
CA THR A 13 17.09 -14.58 -0.59
C THR A 13 15.71 -14.01 -0.23
N ASP A 14 15.68 -12.92 0.55
CA ASP A 14 14.45 -12.22 0.92
C ASP A 14 13.72 -11.67 -0.32
N ILE A 15 14.46 -11.10 -1.28
CA ILE A 15 13.91 -10.65 -2.57
C ILE A 15 13.37 -11.82 -3.37
N ALA A 16 14.11 -12.92 -3.46
CA ALA A 16 13.70 -14.11 -4.21
C ALA A 16 12.40 -14.68 -3.67
N TYR A 17 12.29 -14.85 -2.35
CA TYR A 17 11.05 -15.29 -1.71
C TYR A 17 9.92 -14.29 -1.91
N GLY A 18 10.20 -13.00 -1.76
CA GLY A 18 9.29 -11.90 -2.07
C GLY A 18 8.63 -12.05 -3.44
N ILE A 19 9.46 -12.17 -4.49
CA ILE A 19 9.01 -12.30 -5.87
C ILE A 19 8.21 -13.60 -6.08
N ILE A 20 8.69 -14.73 -5.57
CA ILE A 20 8.04 -16.04 -5.77
C ILE A 20 6.66 -16.07 -5.14
N PHE A 21 6.53 -15.66 -3.88
CA PHE A 21 5.25 -15.66 -3.17
C PHE A 21 4.30 -14.60 -3.74
N ALA A 22 4.80 -13.41 -4.06
CA ALA A 22 4.02 -12.38 -4.73
C ALA A 22 3.45 -12.89 -6.06
N ALA A 23 4.27 -13.55 -6.89
CA ALA A 23 3.85 -14.10 -8.17
C ALA A 23 2.84 -15.26 -8.01
N ALA A 24 3.11 -16.20 -7.10
CA ALA A 24 2.24 -17.33 -6.85
C ALA A 24 0.86 -16.89 -6.33
N ALA A 25 0.84 -16.06 -5.28
CA ALA A 25 -0.40 -15.55 -4.69
C ALA A 25 -1.19 -14.67 -5.69
N SER A 26 -0.50 -13.85 -6.48
CA SER A 26 -1.13 -13.05 -7.54
C SER A 26 -1.68 -13.90 -8.69
N HIS A 27 -1.03 -15.01 -9.01
CA HIS A 27 -1.55 -15.96 -9.99
C HIS A 27 -2.86 -16.60 -9.51
N VAL A 28 -2.92 -17.01 -8.24
CA VAL A 28 -4.13 -17.53 -7.61
C VAL A 28 -5.23 -16.44 -7.56
N ALA A 29 -4.89 -15.23 -7.13
CA ALA A 29 -5.83 -14.10 -7.12
C ALA A 29 -6.41 -13.84 -8.51
N ARG A 30 -5.58 -13.91 -9.56
CA ARG A 30 -6.03 -13.78 -10.95
C ARG A 30 -7.00 -14.89 -11.36
N LEU A 31 -6.73 -16.14 -10.97
CA LEU A 31 -7.65 -17.28 -11.22
C LEU A 31 -9.01 -17.06 -10.56
N LEU A 32 -9.01 -16.51 -9.35
CA LEU A 32 -10.21 -16.15 -8.59
C LEU A 32 -10.85 -14.82 -9.05
N ARG A 33 -10.36 -14.22 -10.14
CA ARG A 33 -10.81 -12.92 -10.69
C ARG A 33 -10.71 -11.75 -9.69
N GLN A 34 -9.75 -11.83 -8.77
CA GLN A 34 -9.46 -10.78 -7.79
C GLN A 34 -8.41 -9.79 -8.30
N PRO A 35 -8.40 -8.54 -7.81
CA PRO A 35 -7.32 -7.58 -8.06
C PRO A 35 -5.95 -8.14 -7.65
N LEU A 36 -4.92 -7.90 -8.47
CA LEU A 36 -3.57 -8.45 -8.25
C LEU A 36 -2.95 -7.93 -6.95
N ILE A 37 -3.29 -6.71 -6.52
CA ILE A 37 -2.77 -6.13 -5.29
C ILE A 37 -3.14 -6.96 -4.05
N LEU A 38 -4.30 -7.62 -4.06
CA LEU A 38 -4.67 -8.55 -3.00
C LEU A 38 -3.73 -9.75 -2.98
N GLY A 39 -3.34 -10.24 -4.16
CA GLY A 39 -2.32 -11.29 -4.29
C GLY A 39 -0.96 -10.88 -3.74
N TYR A 40 -0.50 -9.65 -4.02
CA TYR A 40 0.75 -9.14 -3.47
C TYR A 40 0.72 -9.04 -1.94
N VAL A 41 -0.36 -8.50 -1.37
CA VAL A 41 -0.54 -8.40 0.08
C VAL A 41 -0.61 -9.78 0.72
N LEU A 42 -1.38 -10.71 0.15
CA LEU A 42 -1.46 -12.09 0.65
C LEU A 42 -0.11 -12.80 0.55
N GLY A 43 0.64 -12.61 -0.54
CA GLY A 43 2.00 -13.13 -0.67
C GLY A 43 2.91 -12.64 0.46
N GLY A 44 2.85 -11.35 0.79
CA GLY A 44 3.57 -10.78 1.93
C GLY A 44 3.13 -11.34 3.29
N VAL A 45 1.82 -11.49 3.50
CA VAL A 45 1.27 -12.09 4.74
C VAL A 45 1.75 -13.54 4.90
N LEU A 46 1.78 -14.32 3.81
CA LEU A 46 2.28 -15.70 3.80
C LEU A 46 3.79 -15.79 4.05
N LEU A 47 4.56 -14.78 3.65
CA LEU A 47 6.00 -14.72 3.93
C LEU A 47 6.32 -14.30 5.37
N GLY A 48 5.46 -13.49 5.98
CA GLY A 48 5.67 -12.90 7.29
C GLY A 48 5.83 -13.94 8.41
N THR A 49 6.56 -13.55 9.46
CA THR A 49 6.83 -14.35 10.66
C THR A 49 5.59 -14.56 11.54
N HIS A 50 4.70 -13.58 11.62
CA HIS A 50 3.58 -13.61 12.55
C HIS A 50 2.33 -14.36 12.04
N LEU A 51 2.04 -14.27 10.73
CA LEU A 51 0.86 -14.88 10.11
C LEU A 51 1.19 -15.94 9.05
N GLY A 52 2.47 -16.07 8.65
CA GLY A 52 2.90 -16.86 7.51
C GLY A 52 3.90 -17.97 7.88
N PHE A 53 4.72 -18.34 6.90
CA PHE A 53 5.74 -19.39 7.02
C PHE A 53 7.02 -18.92 7.71
N GLY A 54 7.16 -17.62 8.00
CA GLY A 54 8.34 -17.06 8.65
C GLY A 54 9.64 -17.24 7.86
N LEU A 55 9.55 -17.21 6.53
CA LEU A 55 10.69 -17.40 5.63
C LEU A 55 11.56 -16.15 5.51
N VAL A 56 11.00 -14.98 5.84
CA VAL A 56 11.69 -13.69 5.84
C VAL A 56 11.69 -13.16 7.26
N THR A 57 12.87 -13.06 7.88
CA THR A 57 13.02 -12.66 9.29
C THR A 57 13.72 -11.32 9.46
N ASN A 58 14.30 -10.77 8.39
CA ASN A 58 15.03 -9.51 8.45
C ASN A 58 14.16 -8.34 7.97
N GLU A 59 13.47 -7.70 8.90
CA GLU A 59 12.59 -6.56 8.60
C GLU A 59 13.34 -5.38 7.98
N ALA A 60 14.58 -5.12 8.43
CA ALA A 60 15.40 -4.02 7.91
C ALA A 60 15.75 -4.21 6.42
N ASN A 61 15.98 -5.44 5.99
CA ASN A 61 16.20 -5.76 4.58
C ASN A 61 14.95 -5.43 3.74
N ILE A 62 13.78 -5.87 4.19
CA ILE A 62 12.51 -5.64 3.49
C ILE A 62 12.14 -4.16 3.46
N GLU A 63 12.38 -3.44 4.56
CA GLU A 63 12.16 -1.99 4.64
C GLU A 63 13.01 -1.24 3.61
N LEU A 64 14.32 -1.52 3.55
CA LEU A 64 15.21 -0.92 2.56
C LEU A 64 14.76 -1.17 1.12
N ILE A 65 14.39 -2.41 0.79
CA ILE A 65 13.95 -2.77 -0.57
C ILE A 65 12.61 -2.08 -0.89
N SER A 66 11.69 -2.03 0.08
CA SER A 66 10.37 -1.43 -0.09
C SER A 66 10.45 0.08 -0.28
N GLU A 67 11.32 0.77 0.47
CA GLU A 67 11.56 2.20 0.31
C GLU A 67 12.15 2.50 -1.07
N ILE A 68 13.15 1.74 -1.52
CA ILE A 68 13.75 1.91 -2.85
C ILE A 68 12.69 1.66 -3.94
N GLY A 69 11.92 0.58 -3.81
CA GLY A 69 10.85 0.23 -4.75
C GLY A 69 9.76 1.31 -4.83
N LEU A 70 9.32 1.83 -3.68
CA LEU A 70 8.34 2.91 -3.61
C LEU A 70 8.88 4.21 -4.22
N ASN A 71 10.13 4.57 -3.92
CA ASN A 71 10.77 5.76 -4.49
C ASN A 71 10.89 5.67 -6.02
N LEU A 72 11.30 4.52 -6.54
CA LEU A 72 11.36 4.28 -7.99
C LEU A 72 9.97 4.30 -8.63
N LEU A 73 8.96 3.72 -7.97
CA LEU A 73 7.58 3.74 -8.45
C LEU A 73 7.04 5.18 -8.54
N LEU A 74 7.21 5.97 -7.47
CA LEU A 74 6.79 7.37 -7.44
C LEU A 74 7.54 8.23 -8.46
N PHE A 75 8.81 7.92 -8.72
CA PHE A 75 9.60 8.57 -9.76
C PHE A 75 9.04 8.27 -11.17
N ILE A 76 8.73 7.00 -11.46
CA ILE A 76 8.13 6.60 -12.74
C ILE A 76 6.76 7.26 -12.93
N ILE A 77 5.91 7.24 -11.90
CA ILE A 77 4.61 7.94 -11.93
C ILE A 77 4.82 9.43 -12.22
N GLY A 78 5.82 10.06 -11.61
CA GLY A 78 6.19 11.46 -11.88
C GLY A 78 6.59 11.71 -13.33
N MET A 79 7.33 10.79 -13.96
CA MET A 79 7.74 10.90 -15.36
C MET A 79 6.59 10.67 -16.35
N GLU A 80 5.58 9.88 -15.97
CA GLU A 80 4.42 9.59 -16.82
C GLU A 80 3.36 10.72 -16.78
N ILE A 81 3.36 11.55 -15.74
CA ILE A 81 2.39 12.64 -15.58
C ILE A 81 2.64 13.77 -16.58
N ASN A 82 1.61 14.08 -17.38
CA ASN A 82 1.59 15.26 -18.24
C ASN A 82 1.23 16.52 -17.42
N LEU A 83 2.24 17.31 -17.04
CA LEU A 83 2.06 18.54 -16.26
C LEU A 83 1.09 19.54 -16.93
N ARG A 84 1.06 19.62 -18.27
CA ARG A 84 0.19 20.55 -18.99
C ARG A 84 -1.28 20.14 -18.85
N GLU A 85 -1.56 18.85 -18.91
CA GLU A 85 -2.90 18.31 -18.70
C GLU A 85 -3.34 18.45 -17.23
N LEU A 86 -2.42 18.15 -16.30
CA LEU A 86 -2.65 18.33 -14.86
C LEU A 86 -3.03 19.78 -14.52
N VAL A 87 -2.34 20.78 -15.08
CA VAL A 87 -2.67 22.19 -14.84
C VAL A 87 -4.00 22.58 -15.48
N LYS A 88 -4.30 22.09 -16.70
CA LYS A 88 -5.59 22.35 -17.37
C LYS A 88 -6.78 21.83 -16.56
N MET A 89 -6.65 20.63 -16.00
CA MET A 89 -7.69 20.00 -15.18
C MET A 89 -7.60 20.41 -13.70
N GLY A 90 -6.52 21.07 -13.30
CA GLY A 90 -6.12 21.24 -11.90
C GLY A 90 -7.15 21.95 -11.03
N LYS A 91 -7.82 23.00 -11.52
CA LYS A 91 -8.87 23.66 -10.73
C LYS A 91 -10.04 22.74 -10.42
N SER A 92 -10.51 21.98 -11.42
CA SER A 92 -11.64 21.05 -11.26
C SER A 92 -11.23 19.83 -10.42
N MET A 93 -10.06 19.26 -10.68
CA MET A 93 -9.53 18.14 -9.88
C MET A 93 -9.27 18.53 -8.43
N LEU A 94 -8.78 19.74 -8.17
CA LEU A 94 -8.50 20.19 -6.80
C LEU A 94 -9.79 20.41 -6.01
N THR A 95 -10.78 21.09 -6.59
CA THR A 95 -12.07 21.29 -5.90
C THR A 95 -12.78 19.97 -5.67
N LEU A 96 -12.85 19.11 -6.69
CA LEU A 96 -13.49 17.81 -6.57
C LEU A 96 -12.75 16.90 -5.58
N GLY A 97 -11.42 16.90 -5.61
CA GLY A 97 -10.57 16.13 -4.69
C GLY A 97 -10.70 16.57 -3.25
N ILE A 98 -10.70 17.88 -2.97
CA ILE A 98 -10.91 18.41 -1.61
C ILE A 98 -12.31 18.05 -1.10
N VAL A 99 -13.34 18.25 -1.93
CA VAL A 99 -14.72 17.93 -1.56
C VAL A 99 -14.91 16.44 -1.33
N GLN A 100 -14.38 15.60 -2.24
CA GLN A 100 -14.39 14.14 -2.11
C GLN A 100 -13.69 13.71 -0.83
N PHE A 101 -12.48 14.21 -0.58
CA PHE A 101 -11.71 13.83 0.60
C PHE A 101 -12.43 14.24 1.89
N ALA A 102 -12.91 15.48 1.99
CA ALA A 102 -13.68 15.95 3.13
C ALA A 102 -14.97 15.12 3.36
N ALA A 103 -15.68 14.79 2.28
CA ALA A 103 -16.88 13.95 2.35
C ALA A 103 -16.54 12.52 2.82
N CYS A 104 -15.48 11.90 2.29
CA CYS A 104 -15.02 10.58 2.72
C CYS A 104 -14.59 10.57 4.20
N VAL A 105 -13.86 11.59 4.65
CA VAL A 105 -13.50 11.73 6.06
C VAL A 105 -14.75 11.88 6.93
N ALA A 106 -15.71 12.71 6.54
CA ALA A 106 -16.96 12.88 7.28
C ALA A 106 -17.76 11.56 7.36
N LEU A 107 -17.86 10.83 6.26
CA LEU A 107 -18.48 9.50 6.24
C LEU A 107 -17.72 8.49 7.11
N GLY A 108 -16.39 8.50 7.06
CA GLY A 108 -15.54 7.68 7.92
C GLY A 108 -15.75 7.98 9.40
N LEU A 109 -15.78 9.26 9.78
CA LEU A 109 -16.06 9.67 11.16
C LEU A 109 -17.42 9.17 11.64
N LEU A 110 -18.45 9.23 10.80
CA LEU A 110 -19.77 8.70 11.12
C LEU A 110 -19.74 7.17 11.26
N ALA A 111 -19.17 6.47 10.29
CA ALA A 111 -19.11 5.01 10.26
C ALA A 111 -18.32 4.44 11.46
N PHE A 112 -17.10 4.93 11.70
CA PHE A 112 -16.26 4.44 12.79
C PHE A 112 -16.79 4.86 14.17
N ARG A 113 -17.54 5.95 14.26
CA ARG A 113 -18.26 6.30 15.49
C ARG A 113 -19.29 5.24 15.86
N PHE A 114 -20.01 4.66 14.89
CA PHE A 114 -20.94 3.54 15.14
C PHE A 114 -20.21 2.28 15.62
N PHE A 115 -18.97 2.05 15.19
CA PHE A 115 -18.12 0.95 15.67
C PHE A 115 -17.49 1.17 17.05
N GLY A 116 -17.83 2.26 17.74
CA GLY A 116 -17.41 2.51 19.12
C GLY A 116 -16.15 3.36 19.27
N TYR A 117 -15.53 3.80 18.17
CA TYR A 117 -14.42 4.76 18.21
C TYR A 117 -14.94 6.14 18.61
N ARG A 118 -14.27 6.82 19.55
CA ARG A 118 -14.67 8.15 20.03
C ARG A 118 -13.46 9.07 20.06
N ILE A 119 -13.67 10.34 19.71
CA ILE A 119 -12.74 11.43 20.01
C ILE A 119 -13.00 11.87 21.45
N GLY A 120 -11.96 11.84 22.28
CA GLY A 120 -12.01 12.24 23.69
C GLY A 120 -10.74 11.85 24.46
N ASN A 121 -10.51 12.49 25.61
CA ASN A 121 -9.39 12.21 26.53
C ASN A 121 -7.98 12.23 25.90
N GLY A 122 -7.76 13.03 24.87
CA GLY A 122 -6.47 13.11 24.16
C GLY A 122 -6.27 12.06 23.06
N ASN A 123 -7.24 11.19 22.82
CA ASN A 123 -7.17 10.16 21.78
C ASN A 123 -7.80 10.66 20.47
N PHE A 124 -7.03 10.55 19.38
CA PHE A 124 -7.44 10.93 18.03
C PHE A 124 -7.67 9.71 17.11
N ASP A 125 -7.81 8.51 17.67
CA ASP A 125 -7.93 7.25 16.94
C ASP A 125 -9.04 7.28 15.87
N LEU A 126 -10.22 7.81 16.23
CA LEU A 126 -11.34 7.96 15.30
C LEU A 126 -10.98 8.85 14.11
N LEU A 127 -10.23 9.93 14.34
CA LEU A 127 -9.78 10.83 13.27
C LEU A 127 -8.73 10.15 12.40
N TYR A 128 -7.76 9.46 13.01
CA TYR A 128 -6.71 8.76 12.28
C TYR A 128 -7.28 7.69 11.35
N VAL A 129 -8.19 6.85 11.86
CA VAL A 129 -8.80 5.78 11.07
C VAL A 129 -9.72 6.36 9.98
N ALA A 130 -10.49 7.40 10.26
CA ALA A 130 -11.34 8.05 9.26
C ALA A 130 -10.52 8.70 8.13
N VAL A 131 -9.41 9.37 8.46
CA VAL A 131 -8.49 9.96 7.47
C VAL A 131 -7.77 8.89 6.66
N ALA A 132 -7.26 7.85 7.33
CA ALA A 132 -6.60 6.74 6.66
C ALA A 132 -7.53 6.04 5.66
N ALA A 133 -8.79 5.81 6.05
CA ALA A 133 -9.80 5.19 5.18
C ALA A 133 -10.28 6.09 4.03
N ALA A 134 -10.10 7.42 4.14
CA ALA A 134 -10.50 8.36 3.09
C ALA A 134 -9.52 8.38 1.90
N LEU A 135 -8.32 7.84 2.05
CA LEU A 135 -7.33 7.72 0.97
C LEU A 135 -7.72 6.60 0.00
N SER A 136 -7.67 6.90 -1.30
CA SER A 136 -8.03 5.95 -2.37
C SER A 136 -6.79 5.40 -3.07
N SER A 137 -6.85 4.12 -3.50
CA SER A 137 -5.86 3.50 -4.38
C SER A 137 -6.36 3.48 -5.82
N THR A 138 -5.75 4.28 -6.68
CA THR A 138 -6.12 4.42 -8.11
C THR A 138 -5.96 3.11 -8.90
N LEU A 139 -5.00 2.27 -8.52
CA LEU A 139 -4.71 0.98 -9.17
C LEU A 139 -5.87 -0.02 -9.10
N ILE A 140 -6.68 0.02 -8.04
CA ILE A 140 -7.83 -0.88 -7.87
C ILE A 140 -8.97 -0.46 -8.80
N VAL A 141 -9.25 0.84 -8.87
CA VAL A 141 -10.33 1.40 -9.71
C VAL A 141 -10.05 1.16 -11.19
N VAL A 142 -8.82 1.38 -11.64
CA VAL A 142 -8.42 1.14 -13.05
C VAL A 142 -8.62 -0.32 -13.47
N LYS A 143 -8.55 -1.28 -12.53
CA LYS A 143 -8.77 -2.70 -12.83
C LYS A 143 -10.25 -3.11 -12.85
N LEU A 144 -11.13 -2.28 -12.29
CA LEU A 144 -12.58 -2.50 -12.26
C LEU A 144 -13.31 -1.80 -13.41
N LEU A 145 -12.68 -0.80 -14.03
CA LEU A 145 -13.12 -0.13 -15.26
C LEU A 145 -12.68 -0.93 -16.49
#